data_AF-A0A3B5LWY9-F1
#
_entry.id   AF-A0A3B5LWY9-F1
#
_cell.length_a   1.000
_cell.length_b   1.000
_cell.length_c   1.000
_cell.angle_alpha   90.00
_cell.angle_beta   90.00
_cell.angle_gamma   90.00
#
_symmetry.space_group_name_H-M   'P 1'
#
loop_
_entity.id
_entity.type
_entity.pdbx_description
1 polymer ?
#
loop_
_entity_poly.entity_id
_entity_poly.type
_entity_poly.pdbx_seq_one_letter_code
_entity_poly.pdbx_strand_id
1 'polypeptide(L)'
;MIGKVEEKNDQKGEAVVLDKEEDKEKEFGSERRGKEDKAKTTEEEAKTPRAPRRPKALQIKVTLLDDALFECELDKHAKGQELFMKVCDHLNLLEKDYYDSVLTSLHYYILIPNHSGFCSSGANYNFTFNVKFYPPDPAQLSEDITRYYLCLQLRKDILQGRLPCSFVTLALLGSYALQSELGEYDPEVHGNDYAKEMKMASGQTKELEDKMMELHRTYRIMCPAQADLMFLENAKKLSMYGVDLHQAKVSLSGLFWLVFLKVFDLDGVDIMLGVCSSGLMVYKDKLRINRFPWPKVLKVSYKHSSFFIKIRPSETEQYESAIGFKLPNYKAAKKLWKVCVEHHTFFRLTSTEMATTPRKFLALGSKFRYSGRTQAQTRQASSLIDRPAPMFQRSSSKRNSVSLSFSFP
;
A
#
# COMPACT_ATOMS: atom_id res chain seq x y z
N MET A 1 28.10 -30.92 47.62
CA MET A 1 28.99 -31.03 48.79
C MET A 1 30.31 -30.37 48.43
N ILE A 2 30.73 -29.38 49.23
CA ILE A 2 32.10 -28.81 49.34
C ILE A 2 32.54 -27.99 48.11
N GLY A 3 33.01 -26.74 48.20
CA GLY A 3 33.34 -25.86 49.31
C GLY A 3 34.10 -24.65 48.77
N LYS A 4 33.84 -23.47 49.37
CA LYS A 4 34.45 -22.16 49.12
C LYS A 4 35.98 -22.18 49.21
N VAL A 5 36.63 -21.29 48.46
CA VAL A 5 37.74 -20.46 48.96
C VAL A 5 37.45 -19.00 48.59
N GLU A 6 37.36 -18.16 49.61
CA GLU A 6 37.35 -16.69 49.52
C GLU A 6 38.80 -16.19 49.59
N GLU A 7 39.12 -15.16 48.81
CA GLU A 7 40.15 -14.20 49.19
C GLU A 7 39.70 -12.79 48.77
N LYS A 8 39.60 -11.91 49.78
CA LYS A 8 39.33 -10.47 49.66
C LYS A 8 40.65 -9.73 49.45
N ASN A 9 40.66 -8.67 48.63
CA ASN A 9 41.05 -7.37 49.14
C ASN A 9 40.53 -6.19 48.31
N ASP A 10 40.28 -5.10 49.01
CA ASP A 10 39.59 -3.86 48.63
C ASP A 10 40.37 -2.96 47.65
N GLN A 11 39.65 -2.19 46.82
CA GLN A 11 39.99 -0.81 46.49
C GLN A 11 38.80 0.02 45.97
N LYS A 12 38.75 1.27 46.44
CA LYS A 12 37.71 2.31 46.33
C LYS A 12 37.68 3.06 44.99
N GLY A 13 36.52 3.67 44.70
CA GLY A 13 36.32 4.87 43.85
C GLY A 13 36.24 4.55 42.35
N GLU A 14 35.37 5.11 41.51
CA GLU A 14 34.58 6.34 41.54
C GLU A 14 33.24 6.10 40.83
N ALA A 15 32.16 6.71 41.32
CA ALA A 15 30.87 6.76 40.64
C ALA A 15 30.84 7.99 39.72
N VAL A 16 30.76 7.77 38.41
CA VAL A 16 30.52 8.83 37.44
C VAL A 16 29.01 9.02 37.27
N VAL A 17 28.56 10.19 37.71
CA VAL A 17 27.24 10.78 37.52
C VAL A 17 27.09 11.17 36.04
N LEU A 18 25.97 10.81 35.41
CA LEU A 18 25.54 11.40 34.14
C LEU A 18 24.09 11.85 34.28
N ASP A 19 23.92 13.14 33.98
CA ASP A 19 22.78 14.00 34.27
C ASP A 19 21.47 13.55 33.60
N LYS A 20 20.39 13.72 34.38
CA LYS A 20 19.01 13.74 33.91
C LYS A 20 18.57 15.20 33.83
N GLU A 21 18.32 15.69 32.62
CA GLU A 21 17.55 16.91 32.42
C GLU A 21 16.05 16.58 32.42
N GLU A 22 15.34 17.14 33.39
CA GLU A 22 13.88 17.17 33.50
C GLU A 22 13.36 18.52 32.99
N ASP A 23 12.54 18.50 31.93
CA ASP A 23 11.80 19.67 31.46
C ASP A 23 10.50 19.85 32.25
N LYS A 24 10.34 21.06 32.83
CA LYS A 24 9.22 21.48 33.67
C LYS A 24 7.99 21.88 32.84
N GLU A 25 6.87 21.21 33.07
CA GLU A 25 5.53 21.72 32.74
C GLU A 25 5.09 22.75 33.80
N LYS A 26 4.59 23.91 33.35
CA LYS A 26 3.97 24.94 34.19
C LYS A 26 2.45 24.74 34.18
N GLU A 27 1.91 24.27 35.29
CA GLU A 27 0.52 24.53 35.69
C GLU A 27 0.41 25.98 36.17
N PHE A 28 -0.67 26.68 35.77
CA PHE A 28 -1.13 27.86 36.49
C PHE A 28 -2.60 27.67 36.86
N GLY A 29 -2.86 27.89 38.15
CA GLY A 29 -4.04 27.47 38.86
C GLY A 29 -5.29 28.32 38.66
N SER A 30 -6.35 27.79 39.24
CA SER A 30 -7.69 28.34 39.35
C SER A 30 -7.77 29.58 40.25
N GLU A 31 -8.64 30.52 39.90
CA GLU A 31 -9.36 31.33 40.89
C GLU A 31 -10.86 31.41 40.54
N ARG A 32 -11.69 31.11 41.55
CA ARG A 32 -13.14 31.31 41.59
C ARG A 32 -13.44 32.61 42.35
N ARG A 33 -14.36 33.43 41.84
CA ARG A 33 -15.21 34.43 42.53
C ARG A 33 -16.17 34.95 41.44
N GLY A 34 -17.46 35.18 41.61
CA GLY A 34 -18.47 35.13 42.66
C GLY A 34 -19.76 35.65 41.98
N LYS A 35 -20.93 35.12 42.35
CA LYS A 35 -22.24 35.55 41.82
C LYS A 35 -22.66 36.90 42.42
N GLU A 36 -23.32 37.75 41.64
CA GLU A 36 -24.50 38.52 42.08
C GLU A 36 -25.31 39.08 40.90
N ASP A 37 -26.63 39.00 41.04
CA ASP A 37 -27.68 39.40 40.08
C ASP A 37 -28.14 40.85 40.30
N LYS A 38 -28.43 41.62 39.22
CA LYS A 38 -29.63 42.51 39.16
C LYS A 38 -29.89 43.15 37.78
N ALA A 39 -31.06 42.78 37.23
CA ALA A 39 -32.11 43.56 36.54
C ALA A 39 -31.81 44.61 35.43
N LYS A 40 -32.30 44.24 34.23
CA LYS A 40 -33.03 45.01 33.18
C LYS A 40 -32.63 46.48 32.86
N THR A 41 -32.27 46.69 31.59
CA THR A 41 -32.93 47.69 30.73
C THR A 41 -32.76 47.29 29.26
N THR A 42 -33.87 47.36 28.53
CA THR A 42 -34.02 47.20 27.08
C THR A 42 -33.37 48.36 26.36
N GLU A 43 -32.54 48.09 25.36
CA GLU A 43 -32.39 48.94 24.19
C GLU A 43 -31.91 48.12 22.98
N GLU A 44 -32.49 48.45 21.85
CA GLU A 44 -32.50 47.73 20.58
C GLU A 44 -31.26 48.15 19.79
N GLU A 45 -30.26 47.26 19.66
CA GLU A 45 -29.12 47.49 18.76
C GLU A 45 -28.96 46.38 17.72
N ALA A 46 -28.78 46.86 16.49
CA ALA A 46 -28.84 46.13 15.24
C ALA A 46 -27.87 44.93 15.18
N LYS A 47 -28.40 43.79 14.74
CA LYS A 47 -27.59 42.61 14.41
C LYS A 47 -26.61 42.93 13.28
N THR A 48 -25.34 43.08 13.63
CA THR A 48 -24.21 43.02 12.69
C THR A 48 -24.27 41.72 11.86
N PRO A 49 -23.94 41.73 10.55
CA PRO A 49 -24.01 40.53 9.73
C PRO A 49 -23.01 39.50 10.23
N ARG A 50 -23.49 38.29 10.55
CA ARG A 50 -22.62 37.16 10.87
C ARG A 50 -21.66 36.93 9.69
N ALA A 51 -20.37 36.86 10.01
CA ALA A 51 -19.30 36.49 9.08
C ALA A 51 -19.70 35.28 8.21
N PRO A 52 -19.29 35.23 6.93
CA PRO A 52 -19.67 34.15 6.02
C PRO A 52 -19.25 32.81 6.64
N ARG A 53 -20.22 31.90 6.78
CA ARG A 53 -19.99 30.54 7.28
C ARG A 53 -18.90 29.91 6.42
N ARG A 54 -17.73 29.63 7.02
CA ARG A 54 -16.64 28.89 6.38
C ARG A 54 -17.21 27.60 5.74
N PRO A 55 -16.74 27.19 4.53
CA PRO A 55 -17.22 25.96 3.91
C PRO A 55 -17.11 24.79 4.90
N LYS A 56 -18.23 24.14 5.19
CA LYS A 56 -18.27 22.96 6.06
C LYS A 56 -17.76 21.71 5.33
N ALA A 57 -17.78 21.73 4.00
CA ALA A 57 -17.35 20.66 3.13
C ALA A 57 -16.11 21.07 2.34
N LEU A 58 -15.21 20.11 2.13
CA LEU A 58 -14.03 20.17 1.30
C LEU A 58 -14.30 19.34 0.03
N GLN A 59 -14.09 19.93 -1.14
CA GLN A 59 -14.12 19.20 -2.41
C GLN A 59 -12.80 18.47 -2.60
N ILE A 60 -12.89 17.15 -2.80
CA ILE A 60 -11.73 16.27 -2.95
C ILE A 60 -11.80 15.59 -4.32
N LYS A 61 -10.64 15.48 -4.98
CA LYS A 61 -10.49 14.76 -6.25
C LYS A 61 -9.64 13.51 -6.04
N VAL A 62 -10.18 12.37 -6.45
CA VAL A 62 -9.48 11.08 -6.42
C VAL A 62 -9.28 10.61 -7.86
N THR A 63 -8.04 10.34 -8.24
CA THR A 63 -7.70 9.67 -9.49
C THR A 63 -7.87 8.16 -9.29
N LEU A 64 -8.76 7.56 -10.06
CA LEU A 64 -9.07 6.14 -10.03
C LEU A 64 -8.06 5.33 -10.86
N LEU A 65 -8.19 4.00 -10.84
CA LEU A 65 -7.26 3.08 -11.51
C LEU A 65 -7.39 3.10 -13.04
N ASP A 66 -8.52 3.53 -13.56
CA ASP A 66 -8.82 3.77 -14.98
C ASP A 66 -8.48 5.22 -15.42
N ASP A 67 -7.84 6.01 -14.55
CA ASP A 67 -7.52 7.43 -14.74
C ASP A 67 -8.75 8.36 -14.79
N ALA A 68 -9.94 7.85 -14.44
CA ALA A 68 -11.10 8.69 -14.19
C ALA A 68 -10.92 9.52 -12.90
N LEU A 69 -11.53 10.70 -12.88
CA LEU A 69 -11.54 11.57 -11.71
C LEU A 69 -12.86 11.41 -10.97
N PHE A 70 -12.79 10.91 -9.74
CA PHE A 70 -13.91 10.88 -8.80
C PHE A 70 -13.86 12.14 -7.92
N GLU A 71 -14.87 12.98 -8.03
CA GLU A 71 -15.03 14.16 -7.19
C GLU A 71 -16.09 13.92 -6.12
N CYS A 72 -15.75 14.18 -4.86
CA CYS A 72 -16.74 14.13 -3.78
C CYS A 72 -16.52 15.22 -2.74
N GLU A 73 -17.59 15.58 -2.05
CA GLU A 73 -17.56 16.48 -0.90
C GLU A 73 -17.41 15.67 0.39
N LEU A 74 -16.49 16.11 1.26
CA LEU A 74 -16.29 15.52 2.58
C LEU A 74 -16.24 16.60 3.66
N ASP A 75 -16.64 16.24 4.87
CA ASP A 75 -16.46 17.12 6.02
C ASP A 75 -14.95 17.36 6.23
N LYS A 76 -14.57 18.58 6.59
CA LYS A 76 -13.17 18.95 6.93
C LYS A 76 -12.56 18.05 8.02
N HIS A 77 -13.38 17.44 8.87
CA HIS A 77 -12.99 16.54 9.95
C HIS A 77 -13.15 15.06 9.58
N ALA A 78 -13.62 14.75 8.37
CA ALA A 78 -13.76 13.37 7.88
C ALA A 78 -12.40 12.65 7.90
N LYS A 79 -12.42 11.36 8.23
CA LYS A 79 -11.23 10.52 8.20
C LYS A 79 -10.97 10.02 6.78
N GLY A 80 -9.72 9.65 6.50
CA GLY A 80 -9.35 9.05 5.22
C GLY A 80 -10.11 7.77 4.88
N GLN A 81 -10.48 7.01 5.92
CA GLN A 81 -11.33 5.84 5.76
C GLN A 81 -12.71 6.18 5.16
N GLU A 82 -13.29 7.33 5.48
CA GLU A 82 -14.59 7.73 4.92
C GLU A 82 -14.47 8.04 3.42
N LEU A 83 -13.39 8.71 3.01
CA LEU A 83 -13.09 8.94 1.59
C LEU A 83 -12.91 7.61 0.86
N PHE A 84 -12.12 6.70 1.43
CA PHE A 84 -11.90 5.37 0.87
C PHE A 84 -13.20 4.58 0.71
N MET A 85 -14.09 4.62 1.71
CA MET A 85 -15.40 3.97 1.64
C MET A 85 -16.26 4.57 0.54
N LYS A 86 -16.32 5.91 0.40
CA LYS A 86 -17.05 6.56 -0.70
C LYS A 86 -16.55 6.13 -2.08
N VAL A 87 -15.23 6.01 -2.26
CA VAL A 87 -14.64 5.53 -3.51
C VAL A 87 -15.05 4.08 -3.77
N CYS A 88 -14.90 3.20 -2.78
CA CYS A 88 -15.30 1.79 -2.93
C CYS A 88 -16.80 1.62 -3.22
N ASP A 89 -17.65 2.45 -2.61
CA ASP A 89 -19.09 2.42 -2.84
C ASP A 89 -19.44 2.94 -4.24
N HIS A 90 -18.76 3.99 -4.72
CA HIS A 90 -18.89 4.49 -6.10
C HIS A 90 -18.47 3.44 -7.14
N LEU A 91 -17.36 2.74 -6.89
CA LEU A 91 -16.88 1.66 -7.75
C LEU A 91 -17.63 0.34 -7.55
N ASN A 92 -18.55 0.28 -6.58
CA ASN A 92 -19.29 -0.92 -6.23
C ASN A 92 -18.39 -2.13 -5.85
N LEU A 93 -17.28 -1.88 -5.14
CA LEU A 93 -16.29 -2.88 -4.72
C LEU A 93 -16.64 -3.49 -3.36
N LEU A 94 -16.72 -4.82 -3.24
CA LEU A 94 -16.90 -5.49 -1.94
C LEU A 94 -15.59 -6.01 -1.35
N GLU A 95 -14.63 -6.41 -2.20
CA GLU A 95 -13.30 -6.91 -1.80
C GLU A 95 -12.33 -5.75 -1.48
N LYS A 96 -12.77 -4.81 -0.66
CA LYS A 96 -12.10 -3.53 -0.39
C LYS A 96 -10.71 -3.68 0.26
N ASP A 97 -10.46 -4.78 0.98
CA ASP A 97 -9.23 -4.92 1.78
C ASP A 97 -7.95 -5.05 0.94
N TYR A 98 -8.04 -5.32 -0.37
CA TYR A 98 -6.88 -5.38 -1.25
C TYR A 98 -6.35 -3.98 -1.64
N TYR A 99 -7.14 -2.93 -1.45
CA TYR A 99 -6.84 -1.56 -1.86
C TYR A 99 -6.28 -0.72 -0.70
N ASP A 100 -5.55 0.34 -1.04
CA ASP A 100 -4.97 1.22 -0.01
C ASP A 100 -6.03 2.15 0.60
N SER A 101 -6.27 1.99 1.90
CA SER A 101 -7.14 2.88 2.67
C SER A 101 -6.53 4.26 2.90
N VAL A 102 -5.20 4.35 2.83
CA VAL A 102 -4.46 5.61 2.91
C VAL A 102 -4.20 6.04 1.47
N LEU A 103 -5.24 6.55 0.82
CA LEU A 103 -5.14 7.14 -0.51
C LEU A 103 -3.90 8.05 -0.60
N THR A 104 -3.05 7.81 -1.60
CA THR A 104 -1.78 8.53 -1.72
C THR A 104 -2.01 9.92 -2.31
N SER A 105 -1.52 10.96 -1.63
CA SER A 105 -1.53 12.33 -2.13
C SER A 105 -0.13 12.71 -2.65
N LEU A 106 -0.09 13.48 -3.76
CA LEU A 106 1.13 14.13 -4.28
C LEU A 106 1.84 14.98 -3.20
N HIS A 107 1.07 15.48 -2.23
CA HIS A 107 1.59 16.08 -1.01
C HIS A 107 1.47 15.05 0.12
N TYR A 108 2.60 14.42 0.47
CA TYR A 108 2.75 13.23 1.35
C TYR A 108 2.29 13.40 2.82
N TYR A 109 1.38 14.33 3.09
CA TYR A 109 0.86 14.59 4.42
C TYR A 109 -0.63 14.83 4.28
N ILE A 110 -1.43 13.81 4.55
CA ILE A 110 -2.77 13.84 5.17
C ILE A 110 -3.33 12.43 4.98
N LEU A 111 -3.93 11.88 6.03
CA LEU A 111 -4.40 10.50 6.21
C LEU A 111 -3.39 9.53 6.84
N ILE A 112 -2.76 9.94 7.95
CA ILE A 112 -2.36 8.95 8.96
C ILE A 112 -3.66 8.47 9.65
N PRO A 113 -3.91 7.15 9.81
CA PRO A 113 -5.16 6.60 10.39
C PRO A 113 -5.56 7.10 11.79
N ASN A 114 -4.72 7.92 12.45
CA ASN A 114 -4.85 8.33 13.84
C ASN A 114 -4.68 9.84 14.11
N HIS A 115 -4.64 10.70 13.08
CA HIS A 115 -4.68 12.16 13.29
C HIS A 115 -5.81 12.80 12.50
N SER A 116 -6.58 13.62 13.21
CA SER A 116 -7.78 14.34 12.78
C SER A 116 -7.48 15.44 11.77
N GLY A 117 -8.16 15.41 10.63
CA GLY A 117 -8.44 16.60 9.81
C GLY A 117 -7.59 16.78 8.56
N PHE A 118 -8.25 17.14 7.47
CA PHE A 118 -7.63 17.75 6.30
C PHE A 118 -7.23 19.19 6.66
N CYS A 119 -5.99 19.40 7.10
CA CYS A 119 -5.51 20.74 7.45
C CYS A 119 -4.72 21.34 6.28
N SER A 120 -5.38 22.24 5.54
CA SER A 120 -4.87 23.49 4.94
C SER A 120 -5.89 24.04 3.93
N SER A 121 -6.26 25.31 4.07
CA SER A 121 -7.17 26.00 3.14
C SER A 121 -6.40 26.33 1.84
N GLY A 122 -6.92 25.89 0.68
CA GLY A 122 -6.44 26.33 -0.64
C GLY A 122 -5.64 25.34 -1.48
N ALA A 123 -5.35 24.12 -0.98
CA ALA A 123 -4.69 23.09 -1.78
C ALA A 123 -5.71 22.16 -2.46
N ASN A 124 -5.60 21.98 -3.77
CA ASN A 124 -6.30 20.89 -4.47
C ASN A 124 -5.72 19.56 -3.96
N TYR A 125 -6.51 18.83 -3.18
CA TYR A 125 -6.11 17.52 -2.67
C TYR A 125 -6.33 16.47 -3.76
N ASN A 126 -5.25 16.11 -4.46
CA ASN A 126 -5.25 15.04 -5.45
C ASN A 126 -4.83 13.74 -4.77
N PHE A 127 -5.79 12.85 -4.60
CA PHE A 127 -5.58 11.49 -4.10
C PHE A 127 -5.53 10.48 -5.24
N THR A 128 -4.86 9.35 -5.03
CA THR A 128 -4.84 8.25 -6.00
C THR A 128 -5.32 6.97 -5.33
N PHE A 129 -6.28 6.29 -5.97
CA PHE A 129 -6.72 4.96 -5.59
C PHE A 129 -5.76 3.91 -6.14
N ASN A 130 -5.22 3.05 -5.28
CA ASN A 130 -4.21 2.06 -5.64
C ASN A 130 -4.50 0.70 -4.98
N VAL A 131 -4.04 -0.37 -5.59
CA VAL A 131 -3.96 -1.69 -4.95
C VAL A 131 -2.78 -1.69 -3.99
N LYS A 132 -3.01 -2.18 -2.77
CA LYS A 132 -1.99 -2.33 -1.73
C LYS A 132 -1.51 -3.77 -1.60
N PHE A 133 -2.43 -4.73 -1.61
CA PHE A 133 -2.13 -6.13 -1.41
C PHE A 133 -2.44 -6.93 -2.67
N TYR A 134 -1.38 -7.44 -3.29
CA TYR A 134 -1.49 -8.24 -4.51
C TYR A 134 -1.66 -9.72 -4.15
N PRO A 135 -2.81 -10.35 -4.45
CA PRO A 135 -3.04 -11.74 -4.11
C PRO A 135 -2.03 -12.64 -4.85
N PRO A 136 -1.45 -13.65 -4.18
CA PRO A 136 -0.54 -14.61 -4.84
C PRO A 136 -1.26 -15.49 -5.86
N ASP A 137 -2.58 -15.69 -5.69
CA ASP A 137 -3.43 -16.40 -6.63
C ASP A 137 -4.68 -15.55 -6.97
N PRO A 138 -4.63 -14.76 -8.06
CA PRO A 138 -5.72 -13.86 -8.44
C PRO A 138 -7.02 -14.58 -8.83
N ALA A 139 -6.94 -15.86 -9.22
CA ALA A 139 -8.11 -16.71 -9.48
C ALA A 139 -9.01 -16.91 -8.24
N GLN A 140 -8.49 -16.66 -7.04
CA GLN A 140 -9.22 -16.78 -5.78
C GLN A 140 -9.98 -15.51 -5.38
N LEU A 141 -9.87 -14.43 -6.16
CA LEU A 141 -10.74 -13.26 -6.01
C LEU A 141 -12.16 -13.66 -6.41
N SER A 142 -13.15 -13.27 -5.63
CA SER A 142 -14.54 -13.66 -5.91
C SER A 142 -15.12 -12.85 -7.06
N GLU A 143 -14.91 -11.54 -7.08
CA GLU A 143 -15.56 -10.66 -8.05
C GLU A 143 -14.67 -10.37 -9.28
N ASP A 144 -15.29 -10.30 -10.45
CA ASP A 144 -14.65 -9.93 -11.71
C ASP A 144 -14.17 -8.48 -11.73
N ILE A 145 -14.94 -7.58 -11.12
CA ILE A 145 -14.56 -6.17 -10.94
C ILE A 145 -13.24 -6.03 -10.16
N THR A 146 -13.03 -6.84 -9.12
CA THR A 146 -11.77 -6.83 -8.36
C THR A 146 -10.59 -7.28 -9.22
N ARG A 147 -10.79 -8.31 -10.05
CA ARG A 147 -9.77 -8.78 -11.00
C ARG A 147 -9.45 -7.72 -12.05
N TYR A 148 -10.46 -7.08 -12.61
CA TYR A 148 -10.29 -6.01 -13.59
C TYR A 148 -9.48 -4.82 -13.03
N TYR A 149 -9.80 -4.34 -11.82
CA TYR A 149 -9.02 -3.26 -11.20
C TYR A 149 -7.59 -3.68 -10.87
N LEU A 150 -7.35 -4.95 -10.55
CA LEU A 150 -5.99 -5.48 -10.41
C LEU A 150 -5.24 -5.46 -11.75
N CYS A 151 -5.89 -5.78 -12.88
CA CYS A 151 -5.30 -5.64 -14.21
C CYS A 151 -4.91 -4.18 -14.51
N LEU A 152 -5.79 -3.22 -14.22
CA LEU A 152 -5.53 -1.79 -14.41
C LEU A 152 -4.31 -1.32 -13.60
N GLN A 153 -4.23 -1.72 -12.34
CA GLN A 153 -3.09 -1.42 -11.50
C GLN A 153 -1.80 -2.00 -12.08
N LEU A 154 -1.79 -3.28 -12.49
CA LEU A 154 -0.61 -3.90 -13.07
C LEU A 154 -0.18 -3.23 -14.38
N ARG A 155 -1.13 -2.78 -15.21
CA ARG A 155 -0.82 -1.98 -16.39
C ARG A 155 -0.13 -0.66 -16.01
N LYS A 156 -0.61 0.03 -14.98
CA LYS A 156 0.06 1.22 -14.42
C LYS A 156 1.47 0.90 -13.91
N ASP A 157 1.65 -0.23 -13.23
CA ASP A 157 2.94 -0.68 -12.73
C ASP A 157 3.95 -0.95 -13.85
N ILE A 158 3.50 -1.51 -14.97
CA ILE A 158 4.30 -1.73 -16.18
C ILE A 158 4.70 -0.38 -16.79
N LEU A 159 3.74 0.53 -16.99
CA LEU A 159 3.98 1.85 -17.57
C LEU A 159 4.95 2.71 -16.75
N GLN A 160 4.88 2.59 -15.42
CA GLN A 160 5.79 3.26 -14.49
C GLN A 160 7.15 2.55 -14.34
N GLY A 161 7.34 1.40 -14.98
CA GLY A 161 8.57 0.61 -14.90
C GLY A 161 8.79 -0.11 -13.56
N ARG A 162 7.74 -0.18 -12.71
CA ARG A 162 7.74 -0.94 -11.45
C ARG A 162 7.64 -2.45 -11.68
N LEU A 163 6.98 -2.85 -12.76
CA LEU A 163 6.85 -4.23 -13.21
C LEU A 163 7.53 -4.41 -14.57
N PRO A 164 8.82 -4.79 -14.61
CA PRO A 164 9.53 -5.00 -15.87
C PRO A 164 8.98 -6.21 -16.62
N CYS A 165 8.73 -6.03 -17.92
CA CYS A 165 8.23 -7.05 -18.82
C CYS A 165 9.12 -7.17 -20.05
N SER A 166 9.27 -8.40 -20.56
CA SER A 166 9.86 -8.62 -21.88
C SER A 166 8.91 -8.14 -22.99
N PHE A 167 9.41 -7.93 -24.20
CA PHE A 167 8.58 -7.62 -25.36
C PHE A 167 7.43 -8.62 -25.56
N VAL A 168 7.73 -9.92 -25.48
CA VAL A 168 6.74 -11.00 -25.64
C VAL A 168 5.67 -10.92 -24.56
N THR A 169 6.08 -10.65 -23.32
CA THR A 169 5.15 -10.47 -22.20
C THR A 169 4.27 -9.23 -22.40
N LEU A 170 4.84 -8.11 -22.84
CA LEU A 170 4.07 -6.89 -23.12
C LEU A 170 3.03 -7.13 -24.20
N ALA A 171 3.39 -7.82 -25.29
CA ALA A 171 2.46 -8.14 -26.37
C ALA A 171 1.31 -9.02 -25.88
N LEU A 172 1.62 -10.05 -25.08
CA LEU A 172 0.63 -10.97 -24.52
C LEU A 172 -0.30 -10.30 -23.51
N LEU A 173 0.24 -9.51 -22.58
CA LEU A 173 -0.57 -8.79 -21.62
C LEU A 173 -1.41 -7.70 -22.31
N GLY A 174 -0.84 -7.03 -23.30
CA GLY A 174 -1.53 -6.04 -24.12
C GLY A 174 -2.69 -6.63 -24.91
N SER A 175 -2.53 -7.83 -25.49
CA SER A 175 -3.62 -8.49 -26.22
C SER A 175 -4.78 -8.91 -25.31
N TYR A 176 -4.51 -9.37 -24.09
CA TYR A 176 -5.57 -9.62 -23.10
C TYR A 176 -6.26 -8.33 -22.65
N ALA A 177 -5.52 -7.22 -22.51
CA ALA A 177 -6.11 -5.92 -22.19
C ALA A 177 -7.01 -5.41 -23.34
N LEU A 178 -6.63 -5.62 -24.60
CA LEU A 178 -7.49 -5.35 -25.76
C LEU A 178 -8.77 -6.18 -25.71
N GLN A 179 -8.67 -7.49 -25.50
CA GLN A 179 -9.84 -8.36 -25.39
C GLN A 179 -10.77 -7.96 -24.24
N SER A 180 -10.20 -7.52 -23.11
CA SER A 180 -10.98 -7.09 -21.95
C SER A 180 -11.72 -5.77 -22.20
N GLU A 181 -11.08 -4.77 -22.84
CA GLU A 181 -11.71 -3.46 -23.06
C GLU A 181 -12.55 -3.37 -24.34
N LEU A 182 -12.18 -4.08 -25.40
CA LEU A 182 -12.80 -3.99 -26.74
C LEU A 182 -13.69 -5.19 -27.08
N GLY A 183 -13.53 -6.32 -26.40
CA GLY A 183 -14.24 -7.56 -26.74
C GLY A 183 -13.59 -8.31 -27.89
N GLU A 184 -14.38 -9.13 -28.59
CA GLU A 184 -13.87 -9.93 -29.72
C GLU A 184 -13.48 -9.07 -30.92
N TYR A 185 -12.40 -9.47 -31.61
CA TYR A 185 -11.97 -8.79 -32.82
C TYR A 185 -13.00 -8.86 -33.95
N ASP A 186 -13.50 -7.70 -34.32
CA ASP A 186 -14.33 -7.44 -35.49
C ASP A 186 -13.58 -6.58 -36.53
N PRO A 187 -13.34 -7.04 -37.78
CA PRO A 187 -12.66 -6.28 -38.81
C PRO A 187 -13.41 -5.03 -39.30
N GLU A 188 -14.73 -4.93 -39.09
CA GLU A 188 -15.52 -3.75 -39.46
C GLU A 188 -15.38 -2.61 -38.43
N VAL A 189 -15.21 -2.97 -37.15
CA VAL A 189 -15.07 -2.03 -36.03
C VAL A 189 -13.61 -1.68 -35.77
N HIS A 190 -12.72 -2.65 -35.85
CA HIS A 190 -11.31 -2.49 -35.52
C HIS A 190 -10.48 -2.10 -36.75
N GLY A 191 -10.12 -0.82 -36.84
CA GLY A 191 -9.21 -0.31 -37.87
C GLY A 191 -7.79 -0.89 -37.79
N ASN A 192 -6.86 -0.44 -38.62
CA ASN A 192 -5.52 -1.06 -38.67
C ASN A 192 -4.60 -0.73 -37.47
N ASP A 193 -4.92 0.29 -36.66
CA ASP A 193 -4.04 0.78 -35.58
C ASP A 193 -4.76 0.87 -34.21
N TYR A 194 -5.80 0.05 -33.98
CA TYR A 194 -6.63 0.16 -32.76
C TYR A 194 -5.87 -0.12 -31.46
N ALA A 195 -4.77 -0.86 -31.50
CA ALA A 195 -3.92 -1.12 -30.33
C ALA A 195 -3.15 0.13 -29.83
N LYS A 196 -3.09 1.20 -30.62
CA LYS A 196 -2.33 2.41 -30.29
C LYS A 196 -2.82 3.11 -29.03
N GLU A 197 -4.12 3.04 -28.73
CA GLU A 197 -4.72 3.61 -27.52
C GLU A 197 -4.41 2.78 -26.27
N MET A 198 -4.24 1.46 -26.42
CA MET A 198 -3.89 0.54 -25.34
C MET A 198 -2.40 0.65 -25.00
N LYS A 199 -2.05 1.56 -24.08
CA LYS A 199 -0.66 1.76 -23.66
C LYS A 199 -0.18 0.66 -22.72
N MET A 200 0.83 -0.08 -23.16
CA MET A 200 1.56 -1.08 -22.38
C MET A 200 3.00 -0.67 -22.05
N ALA A 201 3.59 0.27 -22.79
CA ALA A 201 4.95 0.76 -22.54
C ALA A 201 5.06 2.28 -22.79
N SER A 202 5.93 2.97 -22.03
CA SER A 202 6.17 4.41 -22.16
C SER A 202 6.81 4.82 -23.50
N GLY A 203 7.47 3.88 -24.18
CA GLY A 203 8.01 4.02 -25.54
C GLY A 203 7.43 2.98 -26.49
N GLN A 204 6.12 2.73 -26.43
CA GLN A 204 5.42 1.73 -27.23
C GLN A 204 5.74 1.88 -28.73
N THR A 205 6.26 0.80 -29.33
CA THR A 205 6.63 0.74 -30.75
C THR A 205 5.47 0.19 -31.58
N LYS A 206 5.47 0.50 -32.88
CA LYS A 206 4.50 -0.08 -33.82
C LYS A 206 4.57 -1.60 -33.87
N GLU A 207 5.77 -2.17 -33.77
CA GLU A 207 5.98 -3.62 -33.71
C GLU A 207 5.25 -4.27 -32.52
N LEU A 208 5.25 -3.61 -31.36
CA LEU A 208 4.52 -4.09 -30.19
C LEU A 208 3.00 -4.01 -30.43
N GLU A 209 2.52 -2.92 -31.01
CA GLU A 209 1.11 -2.71 -31.36
C GLU A 209 0.63 -3.81 -32.34
N ASP A 210 1.39 -4.06 -33.40
CA ASP A 210 1.10 -5.10 -34.40
C ASP A 210 1.04 -6.49 -33.75
N LYS A 211 1.98 -6.80 -32.84
CA LYS A 211 2.00 -8.09 -32.14
C LYS A 211 0.82 -8.25 -31.17
N MET A 212 0.42 -7.19 -30.49
CA MET A 212 -0.78 -7.19 -29.65
C MET A 212 -2.04 -7.48 -30.47
N MET A 213 -2.18 -6.84 -31.64
CA MET A 213 -3.31 -7.05 -32.54
C MET A 213 -3.32 -8.44 -33.17
N GLU A 214 -2.16 -8.98 -33.54
CA GLU A 214 -2.02 -10.35 -34.04
C GLU A 214 -2.54 -11.36 -33.02
N LEU A 215 -2.14 -11.24 -31.74
CA LEU A 215 -2.60 -12.11 -30.67
C LEU A 215 -4.09 -11.92 -30.38
N HIS A 216 -4.58 -10.67 -30.34
CA HIS A 216 -5.99 -10.36 -30.08
C HIS A 216 -6.93 -11.05 -31.09
N ARG A 217 -6.56 -11.08 -32.38
CA ARG A 217 -7.32 -11.77 -33.44
C ARG A 217 -7.48 -13.28 -33.22
N THR A 218 -6.69 -13.89 -32.35
CA THR A 218 -6.77 -15.34 -32.04
C THR A 218 -7.80 -15.68 -30.96
N TYR A 219 -8.25 -14.70 -30.17
CA TYR A 219 -9.11 -14.92 -28.99
C TYR A 219 -10.60 -14.98 -29.32
N ARG A 220 -10.99 -15.91 -30.18
CA ARG A 220 -12.41 -16.16 -30.47
C ARG A 220 -13.13 -16.67 -29.23
N ILE A 221 -14.32 -16.13 -28.95
CA ILE A 221 -15.21 -16.59 -27.86
C ILE A 221 -14.60 -16.37 -26.45
N MET A 222 -13.56 -15.55 -26.32
CA MET A 222 -13.01 -15.20 -25.00
C MET A 222 -13.78 -14.02 -24.39
N CYS A 223 -14.47 -14.22 -23.27
CA CYS A 223 -15.15 -13.12 -22.59
C CYS A 223 -14.15 -12.19 -21.85
N PRO A 224 -14.49 -10.91 -21.62
CA PRO A 224 -13.60 -9.96 -20.92
C PRO A 224 -13.12 -10.43 -19.54
N ALA A 225 -14.00 -11.06 -18.75
CA ALA A 225 -13.63 -11.59 -17.44
C ALA A 225 -12.58 -12.73 -17.53
N GLN A 226 -12.63 -13.53 -18.60
CA GLN A 226 -11.62 -14.56 -18.87
C GLN A 226 -10.31 -13.95 -19.35
N ALA A 227 -10.37 -12.90 -20.15
CA ALA A 227 -9.18 -12.15 -20.57
C ALA A 227 -8.44 -11.54 -19.37
N ASP A 228 -9.16 -10.92 -18.42
CA ASP A 228 -8.58 -10.43 -17.17
C ASP A 228 -7.90 -11.55 -16.39
N LEU A 229 -8.56 -12.71 -16.26
CA LEU A 229 -7.99 -13.84 -15.55
C LEU A 229 -6.69 -14.31 -16.22
N MET A 230 -6.67 -14.44 -17.56
CA MET A 230 -5.47 -14.83 -18.29
C MET A 230 -4.35 -13.78 -18.22
N PHE A 231 -4.70 -12.49 -18.21
CA PHE A 231 -3.75 -11.42 -17.93
C PHE A 231 -3.08 -11.64 -16.57
N LEU A 232 -3.89 -11.84 -15.51
CA LEU A 232 -3.41 -12.02 -14.14
C LEU A 232 -2.59 -13.30 -13.95
N GLU A 233 -3.00 -14.41 -14.58
CA GLU A 233 -2.27 -15.68 -14.56
C GLU A 233 -0.87 -15.58 -15.16
N ASN A 234 -0.68 -14.70 -16.14
CA ASN A 234 0.63 -14.43 -16.72
C ASN A 234 1.40 -13.37 -15.92
N ALA A 235 0.74 -12.31 -15.46
CA ALA A 235 1.37 -11.26 -14.67
C ALA A 235 1.91 -11.76 -13.33
N LYS A 236 1.21 -12.69 -12.65
CA LYS A 236 1.64 -13.25 -11.36
C LYS A 236 2.97 -14.01 -11.41
N LYS A 237 3.39 -14.44 -12.60
CA LYS A 237 4.66 -15.15 -12.85
C LYS A 237 5.86 -14.19 -12.90
N LEU A 238 5.63 -12.89 -13.02
CA LEU A 238 6.69 -11.89 -13.11
C LEU A 238 7.40 -11.69 -11.76
N SER A 239 8.72 -11.52 -11.81
CA SER A 239 9.58 -11.49 -10.63
C SER A 239 9.32 -10.32 -9.68
N MET A 240 8.68 -9.27 -10.18
CA MET A 240 8.37 -8.03 -9.45
C MET A 240 6.85 -7.84 -9.24
N TYR A 241 6.04 -8.88 -9.48
CA TYR A 241 4.61 -8.83 -9.26
C TYR A 241 4.27 -8.51 -7.79
N GLY A 242 3.57 -7.39 -7.58
CA GLY A 242 3.11 -6.96 -6.26
C GLY A 242 4.23 -6.66 -5.26
N VAL A 243 5.39 -6.22 -5.76
CA VAL A 243 6.55 -5.88 -4.93
C VAL A 243 6.56 -4.39 -4.62
N ASP A 244 6.43 -4.03 -3.33
CA ASP A 244 6.67 -2.67 -2.84
C ASP A 244 8.18 -2.47 -2.62
N LEU A 245 8.78 -1.55 -3.39
CA LEU A 245 10.22 -1.35 -3.49
C LEU A 245 10.69 -0.19 -2.62
N HIS A 246 11.73 -0.46 -1.81
CA HIS A 246 12.37 0.51 -0.93
C HIS A 246 13.87 0.56 -1.18
N GLN A 247 14.39 1.76 -1.46
CA GLN A 247 15.84 1.97 -1.58
C GLN A 247 16.55 1.71 -0.24
N ALA A 248 17.63 0.96 -0.29
CA ALA A 248 18.50 0.69 0.85
C ALA A 248 19.94 0.50 0.39
N LYS A 249 20.86 0.60 1.34
CA LYS A 249 22.22 0.12 1.23
C LYS A 249 22.38 -1.04 2.18
N VAL A 250 23.20 -2.01 1.79
CA VAL A 250 23.55 -3.07 2.72
C VAL A 250 24.34 -2.46 3.90
N SER A 251 24.00 -2.87 5.12
CA SER A 251 24.78 -2.56 6.31
C SER A 251 25.27 -3.87 6.92
N LEU A 252 26.55 -3.93 7.29
CA LEU A 252 27.13 -5.12 7.88
C LEU A 252 26.44 -5.50 9.20
N SER A 253 25.94 -6.73 9.29
CA SER A 253 25.65 -7.40 10.55
C SER A 253 25.78 -8.92 10.38
N GLY A 254 26.68 -9.54 11.16
CA GLY A 254 26.89 -10.99 11.16
C GLY A 254 27.96 -11.48 10.18
N LEU A 255 28.74 -12.48 10.60
CA LEU A 255 29.88 -13.02 9.85
C LEU A 255 29.46 -13.73 8.56
N PHE A 256 28.34 -14.46 8.58
CA PHE A 256 27.81 -15.12 7.39
C PHE A 256 27.32 -14.13 6.32
N TRP A 257 26.63 -13.07 6.77
CA TRP A 257 26.21 -12.00 5.87
C TRP A 257 27.43 -11.26 5.29
N LEU A 258 28.48 -11.05 6.08
CA LEU A 258 29.75 -10.48 5.61
C LEU A 258 30.38 -11.34 4.49
N VAL A 259 30.38 -12.67 4.63
CA VAL A 259 30.90 -13.57 3.59
C VAL A 259 30.06 -13.47 2.31
N PHE A 260 28.73 -13.51 2.43
CA PHE A 260 27.84 -13.34 1.27
C PHE A 260 28.09 -12.00 0.55
N LEU A 261 28.20 -10.90 1.29
CA LEU A 261 28.44 -9.58 0.71
C LEU A 261 29.80 -9.46 0.03
N LYS A 262 30.82 -10.11 0.57
CA LYS A 262 32.16 -10.10 0.01
C LYS A 262 32.29 -10.96 -1.24
N VAL A 263 31.48 -12.03 -1.36
CA VAL A 263 31.41 -12.86 -2.57
C VAL A 263 30.68 -12.13 -3.71
N PHE A 264 29.69 -11.29 -3.39
CA PHE A 264 28.87 -10.59 -4.38
C PHE A 264 29.22 -9.10 -4.56
N ASP A 265 30.28 -8.62 -3.93
CA ASP A 265 30.71 -7.21 -3.92
C ASP A 265 29.55 -6.23 -3.63
N LEU A 266 28.76 -6.52 -2.59
CA LEU A 266 27.53 -5.79 -2.26
C LEU A 266 27.70 -4.76 -1.13
N ASP A 267 28.91 -4.58 -0.60
CA ASP A 267 29.14 -3.63 0.49
C ASP A 267 29.06 -2.19 -0.01
N GLY A 268 28.24 -1.36 0.64
CA GLY A 268 27.99 0.02 0.22
C GLY A 268 27.20 0.20 -1.10
N VAL A 269 26.81 -0.90 -1.75
CA VAL A 269 26.05 -0.88 -3.02
C VAL A 269 24.59 -0.54 -2.77
N ASP A 270 24.02 0.28 -3.67
CA ASP A 270 22.60 0.58 -3.69
C ASP A 270 21.80 -0.67 -4.10
N ILE A 271 20.89 -1.07 -3.22
CA ILE A 271 20.00 -2.21 -3.40
C ILE A 271 18.55 -1.76 -3.21
N MET A 272 17.63 -2.59 -3.69
CA MET A 272 16.20 -2.40 -3.48
C MET A 272 15.66 -3.53 -2.62
N LEU A 273 15.05 -3.18 -1.48
CA LEU A 273 14.30 -4.11 -0.67
C LEU A 273 12.85 -4.15 -1.16
N GLY A 274 12.41 -5.33 -1.58
CA GLY A 274 11.04 -5.59 -2.01
C GLY A 274 10.24 -6.27 -0.90
N VAL A 275 8.99 -5.85 -0.70
CA VAL A 275 8.02 -6.56 0.16
C VAL A 275 6.86 -7.03 -0.69
N CYS A 276 6.45 -8.28 -0.53
CA CYS A 276 5.32 -8.86 -1.28
C CYS A 276 4.56 -9.89 -0.43
N SER A 277 3.54 -10.51 -1.02
CA SER A 277 2.73 -11.55 -0.37
C SER A 277 3.54 -12.74 0.14
N SER A 278 4.67 -13.06 -0.51
CA SER A 278 5.46 -14.26 -0.20
C SER A 278 6.61 -14.04 0.80
N GLY A 279 7.07 -12.80 0.99
CA GLY A 279 8.23 -12.49 1.82
C GLY A 279 8.86 -11.14 1.52
N LEU A 280 10.05 -10.92 2.09
CA LEU A 280 10.97 -9.89 1.65
C LEU A 280 11.89 -10.42 0.55
N MET A 281 12.33 -9.52 -0.31
CA MET A 281 13.26 -9.82 -1.39
C MET A 281 14.31 -8.71 -1.47
N VAL A 282 15.50 -9.06 -1.91
CA VAL A 282 16.57 -8.09 -2.19
C VAL A 282 16.82 -8.10 -3.69
N TYR A 283 16.86 -6.92 -4.30
CA TYR A 283 17.13 -6.73 -5.71
C TYR A 283 18.35 -5.83 -5.92
N LYS A 284 19.11 -6.15 -6.95
CA LYS A 284 20.16 -5.30 -7.53
C LYS A 284 19.90 -5.23 -9.03
N ASP A 285 19.88 -4.03 -9.61
CA ASP A 285 19.64 -3.82 -11.04
C ASP A 285 18.36 -4.52 -11.55
N LYS A 286 17.29 -4.50 -10.74
CA LYS A 286 16.00 -5.20 -10.97
C LYS A 286 16.08 -6.73 -11.00
N LEU A 287 17.25 -7.31 -10.77
CA LEU A 287 17.45 -8.75 -10.59
C LEU A 287 17.33 -9.12 -9.11
N ARG A 288 16.56 -10.17 -8.83
CA ARG A 288 16.38 -10.67 -7.45
C ARG A 288 17.61 -11.46 -7.01
N ILE A 289 18.33 -10.95 -6.02
CA ILE A 289 19.55 -11.57 -5.49
C ILE A 289 19.26 -12.47 -4.28
N ASN A 290 18.25 -12.15 -3.48
CA ASN A 290 17.93 -12.93 -2.28
C ASN A 290 16.44 -12.87 -1.94
N ARG A 291 15.96 -13.85 -1.18
CA ARG A 291 14.57 -13.99 -0.74
C ARG A 291 14.50 -14.45 0.71
N PHE A 292 13.67 -13.77 1.50
CA PHE A 292 13.35 -14.10 2.87
C PHE A 292 11.85 -14.41 2.98
N PRO A 293 11.44 -15.69 2.81
CA PRO A 293 10.04 -16.09 2.90
C PRO A 293 9.49 -15.81 4.29
N TRP A 294 8.23 -15.36 4.38
CA TRP A 294 7.60 -15.05 5.67
C TRP A 294 7.73 -16.16 6.73
N PRO A 295 7.58 -17.46 6.42
CA PRO A 295 7.75 -18.53 7.42
C PRO A 295 9.15 -18.61 8.08
N LYS A 296 10.19 -18.10 7.40
CA LYS A 296 11.57 -18.07 7.93
C LYS A 296 11.87 -16.80 8.73
N VAL A 297 11.08 -15.74 8.54
CA VAL A 297 11.29 -14.45 9.22
C VAL A 297 10.72 -14.53 10.63
N LEU A 298 11.57 -14.45 11.65
CA LEU A 298 11.17 -14.43 13.06
C LEU A 298 10.69 -13.05 13.51
N LYS A 299 11.42 -12.00 13.10
CA LYS A 299 11.15 -10.63 13.53
C LYS A 299 11.69 -9.64 12.52
N VAL A 300 10.93 -8.58 12.30
CA VAL A 300 11.40 -7.37 11.64
C VAL A 300 11.44 -6.22 12.65
N SER A 301 12.50 -5.43 12.62
CA SER A 301 12.66 -4.25 13.47
C SER A 301 13.37 -3.14 12.72
N TYR A 302 13.34 -1.94 13.27
CA TYR A 302 14.11 -0.82 12.75
C TYR A 302 14.63 0.05 13.89
N LYS A 303 15.80 0.66 13.70
CA LYS A 303 16.45 1.59 14.64
C LYS A 303 17.15 2.68 13.82
N HIS A 304 16.85 3.95 14.11
CA HIS A 304 17.27 5.09 13.29
C HIS A 304 16.92 4.86 11.81
N SER A 305 17.90 4.92 10.91
CA SER A 305 17.75 4.63 9.48
C SER A 305 18.03 3.17 9.12
N SER A 306 18.28 2.30 10.10
CA SER A 306 18.59 0.89 9.86
C SER A 306 17.37 0.00 10.08
N PHE A 307 17.17 -0.96 9.18
CA PHE A 307 16.16 -2.00 9.23
C PHE A 307 16.83 -3.36 9.45
N PHE A 308 16.22 -4.21 10.26
CA PHE A 308 16.78 -5.50 10.64
C PHE A 308 15.77 -6.62 10.45
N ILE A 309 16.26 -7.75 9.94
CA ILE A 309 15.50 -9.00 9.78
C ILE A 309 16.19 -10.07 10.62
N LYS A 310 15.45 -10.68 11.53
CA LYS A 310 15.89 -11.87 12.26
C LYS A 310 15.28 -13.09 11.59
N ILE A 311 16.12 -14.03 11.18
CA ILE A 311 15.72 -15.25 10.48
C ILE A 311 15.87 -16.45 11.40
N ARG A 312 15.01 -17.47 11.24
CA ARG A 312 15.18 -18.75 11.92
C ARG A 312 16.51 -19.39 11.50
N PRO A 313 17.30 -19.91 12.46
CA PRO A 313 18.48 -20.69 12.13
C PRO A 313 18.07 -21.93 11.31
N SER A 314 18.85 -22.22 10.26
CA SER A 314 18.72 -23.42 9.43
C SER A 314 19.34 -24.62 10.15
N GLU A 315 18.99 -25.88 9.81
CA GLU A 315 19.66 -27.07 10.37
C GLU A 315 21.18 -27.06 10.12
N THR A 316 21.63 -26.40 9.05
CA THR A 316 23.04 -26.19 8.70
C THR A 316 23.66 -24.92 9.31
N GLU A 317 22.85 -24.00 9.85
CA GLU A 317 23.30 -22.70 10.38
C GLU A 317 22.95 -22.61 11.87
N GLN A 318 23.92 -22.95 12.73
CA GLN A 318 23.72 -23.02 14.18
C GLN A 318 23.51 -21.66 14.89
N TYR A 319 23.54 -20.53 14.16
CA TYR A 319 23.42 -19.18 14.72
C TYR A 319 22.23 -18.41 14.13
N GLU A 320 21.54 -17.66 15.01
CA GLU A 320 20.53 -16.69 14.58
C GLU A 320 21.18 -15.58 13.75
N SER A 321 20.97 -15.62 12.43
CA SER A 321 21.45 -14.56 11.54
C SER A 321 20.48 -13.38 11.56
N ALA A 322 20.89 -12.30 12.23
CA ALA A 322 20.26 -10.99 12.08
C ALA A 322 20.92 -10.24 10.92
N ILE A 323 20.11 -9.80 9.96
CA ILE A 323 20.55 -9.10 8.75
C ILE A 323 20.11 -7.64 8.82
N GLY A 324 21.05 -6.72 8.60
CA GLY A 324 20.85 -5.29 8.66
C GLY A 324 20.89 -4.61 7.29
N PHE A 325 20.03 -3.62 7.11
CA PHE A 325 19.95 -2.77 5.92
C PHE A 325 19.88 -1.31 6.33
N LYS A 326 20.68 -0.44 5.71
CA LYS A 326 20.66 1.00 5.97
C LYS A 326 19.81 1.71 4.91
N LEU A 327 18.71 2.31 5.32
CA LEU A 327 17.85 3.11 4.45
C LEU A 327 18.32 4.59 4.44
N PRO A 328 17.85 5.40 3.47
CA PRO A 328 18.25 6.80 3.35
C PRO A 328 17.94 7.65 4.59
N ASN A 329 16.85 7.34 5.31
CA ASN A 329 16.45 8.07 6.51
C ASN A 329 15.53 7.23 7.41
N TYR A 330 15.26 7.74 8.62
CA TYR A 330 14.35 7.12 9.59
C TYR A 330 12.93 6.90 9.06
N LYS A 331 12.40 7.84 8.26
CA LYS A 331 11.04 7.73 7.70
C LYS A 331 10.94 6.55 6.74
N ALA A 332 11.95 6.35 5.90
CA ALA A 332 12.04 5.21 4.99
C ALA A 332 12.14 3.88 5.76
N ALA A 333 12.99 3.79 6.78
CA ALA A 333 13.11 2.60 7.64
C ALA A 333 11.78 2.27 8.35
N LYS A 334 11.11 3.28 8.90
CA LYS A 334 9.78 3.14 9.52
C LYS A 334 8.72 2.72 8.49
N LYS A 335 8.76 3.27 7.27
CA LYS A 335 7.83 2.91 6.19
C LYS A 335 8.00 1.44 5.81
N LEU A 336 9.22 1.01 5.51
CA LEU A 336 9.51 -0.40 5.17
C LEU A 336 9.04 -1.34 6.29
N TRP A 337 9.38 -1.02 7.55
CA TRP A 337 8.93 -1.83 8.69
C TRP A 337 7.41 -1.92 8.79
N LYS A 338 6.68 -0.82 8.60
CA LYS A 338 5.21 -0.84 8.56
C LYS A 338 4.70 -1.72 7.43
N VAL A 339 5.21 -1.54 6.21
CA VAL A 339 4.82 -2.33 5.04
C VAL A 339 5.03 -3.83 5.28
N CYS A 340 6.16 -4.22 5.90
CA CYS A 340 6.42 -5.61 6.29
C CYS A 340 5.39 -6.13 7.31
N VAL A 341 5.07 -5.36 8.34
CA VAL A 341 4.07 -5.74 9.36
C VAL A 341 2.70 -5.91 8.70
N GLU A 342 2.28 -4.96 7.86
CA GLU A 342 1.00 -5.02 7.16
C GLU A 342 0.90 -6.23 6.23
N HIS A 343 1.91 -6.48 5.39
CA HIS A 343 1.92 -7.61 4.45
C HIS A 343 1.97 -8.95 5.19
N HIS A 344 2.82 -9.07 6.21
CA HIS A 344 2.88 -10.28 7.01
C HIS A 344 1.54 -10.54 7.68
N THR A 345 0.95 -9.54 8.36
CA THR A 345 -0.36 -9.70 9.01
C THR A 345 -1.45 -10.06 8.00
N PHE A 346 -1.54 -9.35 6.88
CA PHE A 346 -2.59 -9.57 5.88
C PHE A 346 -2.54 -10.97 5.26
N PHE A 347 -1.36 -11.41 4.80
CA PHE A 347 -1.23 -12.68 4.06
C PHE A 347 -0.98 -13.92 4.94
N ARG A 348 -0.53 -13.75 6.19
CA ARG A 348 -0.14 -14.90 7.03
C ARG A 348 -1.04 -15.15 8.24
N LEU A 349 -1.67 -14.12 8.81
CA LEU A 349 -2.51 -14.33 9.98
C LEU A 349 -3.96 -14.66 9.59
N THR A 350 -4.54 -15.66 10.24
CA THR A 350 -5.94 -16.06 10.01
C THR A 350 -6.92 -15.00 10.51
N SER A 351 -6.52 -14.22 11.50
CA SER A 351 -7.24 -13.05 11.99
C SER A 351 -6.23 -11.99 12.43
N THR A 352 -6.61 -10.72 12.36
CA THR A 352 -5.89 -9.72 13.15
C THR A 352 -6.14 -10.06 14.60
N GLU A 353 -5.09 -10.28 15.40
CA GLU A 353 -5.25 -10.32 16.86
C GLU A 353 -6.11 -9.12 17.22
N MET A 354 -7.33 -9.39 17.68
CA MET A 354 -8.27 -8.34 18.06
C MET A 354 -7.56 -7.45 19.08
N ALA A 355 -8.08 -6.24 19.25
CA ALA A 355 -7.67 -5.30 20.28
C ALA A 355 -7.88 -5.81 21.73
N THR A 356 -7.70 -7.12 21.99
CA THR A 356 -8.00 -7.88 23.19
C THR A 356 -6.79 -8.13 24.08
N THR A 357 -5.54 -7.91 23.63
CA THR A 357 -4.43 -7.77 24.59
C THR A 357 -4.50 -6.39 25.26
N PRO A 358 -4.71 -6.32 26.60
CA PRO A 358 -4.83 -5.04 27.29
C PRO A 358 -3.58 -4.19 27.01
N ARG A 359 -3.77 -2.89 26.80
CA ARG A 359 -2.68 -1.93 26.64
C ARG A 359 -1.80 -1.98 27.89
N LYS A 360 -0.71 -2.75 27.86
CA LYS A 360 0.37 -2.60 28.84
C LYS A 360 0.91 -1.18 28.68
N PHE A 361 0.63 -0.34 29.67
CA PHE A 361 1.12 1.02 29.77
C PHE A 361 2.66 0.96 29.84
N LEU A 362 3.32 1.93 29.18
CA LEU A 362 4.78 2.11 29.12
C LEU A 362 5.56 1.09 28.27
N ALA A 363 5.41 1.17 26.94
CA ALA A 363 6.43 0.61 26.04
C ALA A 363 6.90 1.72 25.09
N LEU A 364 8.14 2.16 25.29
CA LEU A 364 8.84 3.12 24.44
C LEU A 364 9.13 2.44 23.09
N GLY A 365 8.42 2.83 22.03
CA GLY A 365 8.59 2.24 20.70
C GLY A 365 7.38 2.45 19.79
N SER A 366 7.58 2.31 18.48
CA SER A 366 6.49 2.37 17.50
C SER A 366 5.59 1.13 17.64
N LYS A 367 4.42 1.28 18.28
CA LYS A 367 3.42 0.21 18.50
C LYS A 367 2.42 0.04 17.34
N PHE A 368 2.87 0.24 16.10
CA PHE A 368 1.99 0.10 14.95
C PHE A 368 1.46 -1.35 14.87
N ARG A 369 0.14 -1.48 14.70
CA ARG A 369 -0.55 -2.72 14.43
C ARG A 369 -1.45 -2.49 13.22
N TYR A 370 -1.47 -3.45 12.31
CA TYR A 370 -2.42 -3.46 11.23
C TYR A 370 -3.84 -3.68 11.78
N SER A 371 -4.79 -2.87 11.31
CA SER A 371 -6.17 -2.81 11.85
C SER A 371 -7.24 -3.18 10.83
N GLY A 372 -6.88 -3.56 9.60
CA GLY A 372 -7.81 -4.03 8.58
C GLY A 372 -8.08 -5.54 8.71
N ARG A 373 -8.94 -6.11 7.85
CA ARG A 373 -9.10 -7.57 7.79
C ARG A 373 -7.85 -8.24 7.22
N THR A 374 -7.58 -9.46 7.64
CA THR A 374 -6.58 -10.31 6.97
C THR A 374 -7.16 -10.95 5.72
N GLN A 375 -6.32 -11.47 4.84
CA GLN A 375 -6.77 -12.15 3.62
C GLN A 375 -7.73 -13.31 3.93
N ALA A 376 -7.50 -14.06 5.01
CA ALA A 376 -8.39 -15.14 5.42
C ALA A 376 -9.79 -14.61 5.76
N GLN A 377 -9.88 -13.52 6.53
CA GLN A 377 -11.14 -12.86 6.86
C GLN A 377 -11.81 -12.23 5.63
N THR A 378 -11.03 -11.61 4.73
CA THR A 378 -11.51 -11.05 3.47
C THR A 378 -12.13 -12.15 2.61
N ARG A 379 -11.47 -13.30 2.44
CA ARG A 379 -12.00 -14.43 1.68
C ARG A 379 -13.26 -15.02 2.29
N GLN A 380 -13.30 -15.17 3.62
CA GLN A 380 -14.51 -15.61 4.31
C GLN A 380 -15.66 -14.64 4.03
N ALA A 381 -15.43 -13.33 4.11
CA ALA A 381 -16.43 -12.35 3.76
C ALA A 381 -16.82 -12.38 2.28
N SER A 382 -15.86 -12.57 1.36
CA SER A 382 -16.12 -12.68 -0.07
C SER A 382 -16.94 -13.91 -0.43
N SER A 383 -16.77 -15.03 0.30
CA SER A 383 -17.57 -16.24 0.11
C SER A 383 -19.04 -16.09 0.49
N LEU A 384 -19.39 -15.04 1.22
CA LEU A 384 -20.76 -14.69 1.61
C LEU A 384 -21.40 -13.65 0.67
N ILE A 385 -20.71 -13.26 -0.41
CA ILE A 385 -21.25 -12.33 -1.40
C ILE A 385 -22.36 -13.05 -2.16
N ASP A 386 -23.59 -12.64 -1.91
CA ASP A 386 -24.79 -13.11 -2.60
C ASP A 386 -25.38 -11.95 -3.41
N ARG A 387 -24.77 -11.69 -4.57
CA ARG A 387 -25.26 -10.71 -5.55
C ARG A 387 -24.86 -11.12 -6.97
N PRO A 388 -25.61 -10.71 -8.01
CA PRO A 388 -25.14 -10.85 -9.38
C PRO A 388 -23.87 -10.02 -9.60
N ALA A 389 -23.00 -10.49 -10.50
CA ALA A 389 -21.79 -9.78 -10.88
C ALA A 389 -22.15 -8.36 -11.34
N PRO A 390 -21.53 -7.31 -10.76
CA PRO A 390 -21.86 -5.94 -11.13
C PRO A 390 -21.47 -5.67 -12.59
N MET A 391 -22.35 -5.02 -13.34
CA MET A 391 -21.96 -4.48 -14.65
C MET A 391 -21.14 -3.20 -14.46
N PHE A 392 -19.99 -3.12 -15.10
CA PHE A 392 -19.12 -1.93 -15.08
C PHE A 392 -18.51 -1.69 -16.46
N GLN A 393 -18.24 -0.42 -16.74
CA GLN A 393 -17.60 -0.02 -17.98
C GLN A 393 -16.09 -0.32 -17.91
N ARG A 394 -15.60 -1.05 -18.91
CA ARG A 394 -14.19 -1.49 -19.00
C ARG A 394 -13.31 -0.54 -19.80
N SER A 395 -13.90 0.41 -20.53
CA SER A 395 -13.15 1.31 -21.41
C SER A 395 -12.57 2.49 -20.63
N SER A 396 -11.24 2.59 -20.62
CA SER A 396 -10.50 3.75 -20.10
C SER A 396 -10.47 4.94 -21.08
N SER A 397 -10.84 4.71 -22.35
CA SER A 397 -10.90 5.75 -23.39
C SER A 397 -12.17 6.60 -23.25
N LYS A 398 -11.98 7.90 -23.02
CA LYS A 398 -13.03 8.94 -22.95
C LYS A 398 -13.87 9.11 -24.23
N ARG A 399 -13.65 8.30 -25.28
CA ARG A 399 -14.25 8.49 -26.60
C ARG A 399 -15.30 7.45 -27.00
N ASN A 400 -15.45 6.35 -26.25
CA ASN A 400 -16.41 5.29 -26.59
C ASN A 400 -17.71 5.31 -25.79
N SER A 401 -18.09 6.45 -25.20
CA SER A 401 -19.40 6.62 -24.55
C SER A 401 -20.56 6.82 -25.55
N VAL A 402 -20.38 6.46 -26.83
CA VAL A 402 -21.43 6.59 -27.86
C VAL A 402 -21.39 5.38 -28.80
N SER A 403 -21.82 4.22 -28.31
CA SER A 403 -22.53 3.19 -29.07
C SER A 403 -22.51 1.91 -28.26
N LEU A 404 -23.62 1.58 -27.60
CA LEU A 404 -24.11 0.23 -27.26
C LEU A 404 -25.25 0.38 -26.23
N SER A 405 -26.23 1.22 -26.57
CA SER A 405 -27.58 1.08 -26.02
C SER A 405 -28.37 0.17 -26.97
N PHE A 406 -28.11 -1.14 -26.92
CA PHE A 406 -29.09 -2.09 -27.44
C PHE A 406 -30.12 -2.32 -26.33
N SER A 407 -31.17 -1.52 -26.35
CA SER A 407 -32.44 -1.90 -25.76
C SER A 407 -33.00 -3.03 -26.61
N PHE A 408 -33.06 -4.25 -26.07
CA PHE A 408 -33.92 -5.28 -26.64
C PHE A 408 -35.34 -5.11 -26.04
N PRO A 409 -36.38 -5.30 -26.86
CA PRO A 409 -37.79 -5.06 -26.49
C PRO A 409 -38.32 -6.02 -25.43
#